data_AF-A0A6A4W283-F1
#
_entry.id   AF-A0A6A4W283-F1
#
_cell.length_a   1.000
_cell.length_b   1.000
_cell.length_c   1.000
_cell.angle_alpha   90.00
_cell.angle_beta   90.00
_cell.angle_gamma   90.00
#
_symmetry.space_group_name_H-M   'P 1'
#
loop_
_entity.id
_entity.type
_entity.pdbx_description
1 polymer ?
#
loop_
_entity_poly.entity_id
_entity_poly.type
_entity_poly.pdbx_seq_one_letter_code
_entity_poly.pdbx_strand_id
1 'polypeptide(L)'
;MVVVVATAVAACPDSTWHQEGDTCYKVFAEQTQNWPDSEEQCERWGTLANILSSDTNRLLSGLLTASGQSRAWIGLTNIGHADWYEWTDTHRAPEFSAWGTGPVNNQ
;
A
#
# COMPACT_ATOMS: atom_id res chain seq x y z
N MET A 1 12.66 0.32 2.35
CA MET A 1 11.38 -0.33 2.72
C MET A 1 10.88 -1.09 1.50
N VAL A 2 10.01 -2.09 1.65
CA VAL A 2 9.42 -2.79 0.49
C VAL A 2 8.17 -2.08 0.00
N VAL A 3 7.57 -2.53 -1.09
CA VAL A 3 6.32 -1.94 -1.61
C VAL A 3 5.19 -2.95 -1.58
N VAL A 4 3.98 -2.47 -1.27
CA VAL A 4 2.75 -3.24 -1.46
C VAL A 4 2.04 -2.66 -2.67
N VAL A 5 1.84 -3.48 -3.69
CA VAL A 5 1.09 -3.10 -4.90
C VAL A 5 -0.35 -3.56 -4.76
N ALA A 6 -1.28 -2.71 -5.16
CA ALA A 6 -2.68 -3.03 -5.41
C ALA A 6 -2.99 -2.87 -6.90
N THR A 7 -3.83 -3.76 -7.43
CA THR A 7 -4.38 -3.65 -8.79
C THR A 7 -5.84 -4.05 -8.80
N ALA A 8 -6.71 -3.22 -9.37
CA ALA A 8 -8.15 -3.44 -9.43
C ALA A 8 -8.51 -4.31 -10.65
N VAL A 9 -8.65 -5.62 -10.43
CA VAL A 9 -8.94 -6.62 -11.46
C VAL A 9 -9.87 -7.71 -10.93
N ALA A 10 -10.74 -8.24 -11.79
CA ALA A 10 -11.71 -9.29 -11.42
C ALA A 10 -11.06 -10.62 -11.01
N ALA A 11 -9.84 -10.89 -11.49
CA ALA A 11 -9.04 -12.04 -11.11
C ALA A 11 -7.56 -11.68 -11.13
N CYS A 12 -6.81 -12.13 -10.14
CA CYS A 12 -5.39 -11.77 -10.04
C CYS A 12 -4.54 -12.42 -11.15
N PRO A 13 -3.43 -11.77 -11.55
CA PRO A 13 -2.60 -12.24 -12.66
C PRO A 13 -2.04 -13.66 -12.48
N ASP A 14 -1.68 -14.01 -11.24
CA ASP A 14 -1.10 -15.30 -10.89
C ASP A 14 -1.28 -15.60 -9.38
N SER A 15 -0.86 -16.78 -8.93
CA SER A 15 -1.01 -17.25 -7.54
C SER A 15 -0.13 -16.55 -6.51
N THR A 16 0.74 -15.63 -6.92
CA THR A 16 1.58 -14.82 -6.01
C THR A 16 0.88 -13.53 -5.56
N TRP A 17 -0.31 -13.25 -6.11
CA TRP A 17 -1.18 -12.16 -5.70
C TRP A 17 -2.30 -12.67 -4.79
N HIS A 18 -2.73 -11.82 -3.87
CA HIS A 18 -3.80 -12.10 -2.94
C HIS A 18 -5.04 -11.28 -3.31
N GLN A 19 -6.13 -11.98 -3.62
CA GLN A 19 -7.39 -11.35 -3.98
C GLN A 19 -8.22 -10.97 -2.76
N GLU A 20 -8.71 -9.74 -2.72
CA GLU A 20 -9.74 -9.25 -1.81
C GLU A 20 -10.78 -8.49 -2.65
N GLY A 21 -11.95 -9.11 -2.86
CA GLY A 21 -12.96 -8.58 -3.79
C GLY A 21 -12.41 -8.45 -5.21
N ASP A 22 -12.53 -7.25 -5.78
CA ASP A 22 -12.01 -6.91 -7.12
C ASP A 22 -10.61 -6.26 -7.06
N THR A 23 -9.87 -6.43 -5.96
CA THR A 23 -8.52 -5.90 -5.79
C THR A 23 -7.53 -7.03 -5.49
N CYS A 24 -6.36 -6.97 -6.12
CA CYS A 24 -5.28 -7.90 -5.95
C CYS A 24 -4.08 -7.21 -5.31
N TYR A 25 -3.56 -7.81 -4.24
CA TYR A 25 -2.45 -7.28 -3.45
C TYR A 25 -1.21 -8.16 -3.56
N LYS A 26 -0.03 -7.56 -3.64
CA LYS A 26 1.25 -8.27 -3.61
C LYS A 26 2.34 -7.44 -2.95
N VAL A 27 3.16 -8.11 -2.15
CA VAL A 27 4.38 -7.51 -1.59
C VAL A 27 5.52 -7.77 -2.56
N PHE A 28 6.17 -6.70 -3.02
CA PHE A 28 7.40 -6.80 -3.79
C PHE A 28 8.57 -6.52 -2.87
N ALA A 29 9.43 -7.52 -2.66
CA ALA A 29 10.58 -7.42 -1.75
C ALA A 29 11.71 -6.50 -2.25
N GLU A 30 11.50 -5.83 -3.38
CA GLU A 30 12.42 -4.80 -3.89
C GLU A 30 12.40 -3.62 -2.93
N GLN A 31 13.59 -3.29 -2.41
CA GLN A 31 13.72 -2.21 -1.44
C GLN A 31 13.83 -0.88 -2.17
N THR A 32 12.96 0.05 -1.82
CA THR A 32 13.02 1.44 -2.28
C THR A 32 13.52 2.35 -1.16
N GLN A 33 14.22 3.41 -1.57
CA GLN A 33 14.88 4.35 -0.67
C GLN A 33 13.93 5.45 -0.18
N ASN A 34 12.97 5.85 -1.00
CA ASN A 34 11.99 6.89 -0.69
C ASN A 34 10.61 6.54 -1.28
N TRP A 35 9.59 7.33 -0.91
CA TRP A 35 8.20 7.11 -1.35
C TRP A 35 8.01 7.36 -2.86
N PRO A 36 8.54 8.45 -3.47
CA PRO A 36 8.44 8.64 -4.92
C PRO A 36 8.98 7.47 -5.76
N ASP A 37 10.16 6.93 -5.40
CA ASP A 37 10.74 5.76 -6.07
C ASP A 37 9.82 4.53 -5.92
N SER A 38 9.12 4.42 -4.79
CA SER A 38 8.17 3.35 -4.52
C SER A 38 6.92 3.44 -5.38
N GLU A 39 6.45 4.64 -5.66
CA GLU A 39 5.32 4.88 -6.55
C GLU A 39 5.69 4.52 -8.00
N GLU A 40 6.81 5.04 -8.51
CA GLU A 40 7.29 4.74 -9.87
C GLU A 40 7.51 3.22 -10.08
N GLN A 41 8.03 2.52 -9.08
CA GLN A 41 8.21 1.08 -9.16
C GLN A 41 6.88 0.32 -9.24
N CYS A 42 5.84 0.82 -8.55
CA CYS A 42 4.52 0.20 -8.56
C CYS A 42 3.80 0.38 -9.91
N GLU A 43 4.03 1.48 -10.64
CA GLU A 43 3.33 1.80 -11.90
C GLU A 43 3.39 0.68 -12.95
N ARG A 44 4.44 -0.15 -12.92
CA ARG A 44 4.58 -1.31 -13.82
C ARG A 44 3.60 -2.45 -13.52
N TRP A 45 3.07 -2.49 -12.30
CA TRP A 45 2.30 -3.60 -11.76
C TRP A 45 0.92 -3.18 -11.22
N GLY A 46 0.71 -1.88 -10.97
CA GLY A 46 -0.49 -1.31 -10.38
C GLY A 46 -0.18 0.02 -9.69
N THR A 47 -0.78 0.24 -8.53
CA THR A 47 -0.52 1.38 -7.66
C THR A 47 -0.04 0.92 -6.30
N LEU A 48 0.54 1.82 -5.50
CA LEU A 48 0.77 1.51 -4.09
C LEU A 48 -0.56 1.18 -3.39
N ALA A 49 -0.54 0.21 -2.48
CA ALA A 49 -1.76 -0.34 -1.89
C ALA A 49 -2.51 0.68 -1.02
N ASN A 50 -3.82 0.69 -1.18
CA ASN A 50 -4.76 1.38 -0.31
C ASN A 50 -5.20 0.46 0.85
N ILE A 51 -5.44 1.05 2.02
CA ILE A 51 -5.95 0.31 3.19
C ILE A 51 -7.32 0.85 3.53
N LEU A 52 -8.36 0.19 3.01
CA LEU A 52 -9.74 0.65 3.12
C LEU A 52 -10.50 0.04 4.30
N SER A 53 -9.96 -1.04 4.89
CA SER A 53 -10.62 -1.75 5.99
C SER A 53 -9.65 -2.41 6.96
N SER A 54 -10.15 -2.84 8.12
CA SER A 54 -9.36 -3.63 9.06
C SER A 54 -8.93 -4.98 8.49
N ASP A 55 -9.72 -5.56 7.58
CA ASP A 55 -9.43 -6.84 6.97
C ASP A 55 -8.31 -6.71 5.94
N THR A 56 -8.36 -5.67 5.11
CA THR A 56 -7.25 -5.28 4.22
C THR A 56 -5.97 -5.03 5.04
N ASN A 57 -6.06 -4.30 6.15
CA ASN A 57 -4.91 -4.05 7.01
C ASN A 57 -4.30 -5.33 7.58
N ARG A 58 -5.14 -6.28 8.02
CA ARG A 58 -4.69 -7.59 8.52
C ARG A 58 -4.07 -8.44 7.43
N LEU A 59 -4.68 -8.47 6.24
CA LEU A 59 -4.17 -9.16 5.06
C LEU A 59 -2.76 -8.66 4.74
N LEU A 60 -2.61 -7.34 4.52
CA LEU A 60 -1.33 -6.74 4.15
C LEU A 60 -0.26 -6.91 5.23
N SER A 61 -0.63 -6.79 6.51
CA SER A 61 0.29 -7.06 7.63
C SER A 61 0.78 -8.52 7.65
N GLY A 62 -0.11 -9.46 7.34
CA GLY A 62 0.21 -10.88 7.20
C GLY A 62 1.16 -11.15 6.04
N LEU A 63 0.88 -10.57 4.87
CA LEU A 63 1.76 -10.69 3.69
C LEU A 63 3.15 -10.10 3.95
N LEU A 64 3.20 -8.94 4.61
CA LEU A 64 4.46 -8.31 4.96
C LEU A 64 5.29 -9.19 5.88
N THR A 65 4.67 -9.74 6.92
CA THR A 65 5.31 -10.68 7.86
C THR A 65 5.79 -11.94 7.16
N ALA A 66 4.97 -12.52 6.27
CA ALA A 66 5.32 -13.71 5.50
C ALA A 66 6.50 -13.48 4.54
N SER A 67 6.66 -12.26 4.03
CA SER A 67 7.82 -11.84 3.23
C SER A 67 9.09 -11.54 4.04
N GLY A 68 9.03 -11.68 5.37
CA GLY A 68 10.16 -11.39 6.27
C GLY A 68 10.43 -9.89 6.46
N GLN A 69 9.46 -9.04 6.13
CA GLN A 69 9.58 -7.59 6.20
C GLN A 69 8.77 -7.03 7.37
N SER A 70 9.17 -5.86 7.87
CA SER A 70 8.49 -5.17 8.98
C SER A 70 7.92 -3.81 8.59
N ARG A 71 8.27 -3.30 7.40
CA ARG A 71 7.86 -1.99 6.90
C ARG A 71 7.70 -2.00 5.39
N ALA A 72 6.62 -1.42 4.91
CA ALA A 72 6.37 -1.22 3.50
C ALA A 72 5.79 0.17 3.23
N TRP A 73 5.99 0.63 2.00
CA TRP A 73 5.28 1.78 1.47
C TRP A 73 3.87 1.39 1.03
N ILE A 74 2.95 2.31 1.26
CA ILE A 74 1.53 2.24 0.89
C ILE A 74 1.14 3.53 0.15
N GLY A 75 -0.03 3.54 -0.48
CA GLY A 75 -0.45 4.62 -1.38
C GLY A 75 -0.97 5.87 -0.68
N LEU A 76 -0.83 5.99 0.64
CA LEU A 76 -1.27 7.17 1.37
C LEU A 76 -0.21 8.26 1.24
N THR A 77 -0.59 9.42 0.71
CA THR A 77 0.31 10.56 0.48
C THR A 77 -0.33 11.88 0.91
N ASN A 78 0.51 12.84 1.26
CA ASN A 78 0.14 14.25 1.40
C ASN A 78 0.93 15.13 0.42
N ILE A 79 1.57 14.55 -0.60
CA ILE A 79 2.32 15.34 -1.59
C ILE A 79 1.35 16.29 -2.29
N GLY A 80 1.67 17.59 -2.27
CA GLY A 80 0.81 18.65 -2.81
C GLY A 80 -0.24 19.19 -1.83
N HIS A 81 -0.35 18.62 -0.64
CA HIS A 81 -1.35 19.00 0.37
C HIS A 81 -0.74 19.11 1.77
N ALA A 82 -0.76 20.30 2.38
CA ALA A 82 -0.17 20.50 3.70
C ALA A 82 -0.97 19.85 4.85
N ASP A 83 -2.31 19.80 4.69
CA ASP A 83 -3.21 19.58 5.82
C ASP A 83 -4.02 18.27 5.74
N TRP A 84 -3.92 17.51 4.64
CA TRP A 84 -4.70 16.29 4.46
C TRP A 84 -3.96 15.24 3.64
N TYR A 85 -4.39 13.98 3.81
CA TYR A 85 -3.86 12.81 3.12
C TYR A 85 -4.88 12.27 2.14
N GLU A 86 -4.39 11.74 1.02
CA GLU A 86 -5.18 10.99 0.05
C GLU A 86 -4.51 9.69 -0.37
N TRP A 87 -5.33 8.76 -0.85
CA TRP A 87 -4.84 7.60 -1.58
C TRP A 87 -4.54 7.98 -3.03
N THR A 88 -3.36 7.59 -3.52
CA THR A 88 -2.91 7.89 -4.89
C THR A 88 -3.78 7.28 -5.99
N ASP A 89 -4.57 6.26 -5.67
CA ASP A 89 -5.43 5.57 -6.63
C ASP A 89 -6.77 6.29 -6.87
N THR A 90 -7.33 6.91 -5.83
CA THR A 90 -8.70 7.42 -5.80
C THR A 90 -8.78 8.91 -5.56
N HIS A 91 -7.69 9.55 -5.13
CA HIS A 91 -7.65 10.94 -4.65
C HIS A 91 -8.70 11.22 -3.56
N ARG A 92 -8.96 10.21 -2.73
CA ARG A 92 -9.92 10.28 -1.62
C ARG A 92 -9.19 10.27 -0.30
N ALA A 93 -9.76 11.02 0.64
CA ALA A 93 -9.33 10.96 2.03
C ALA A 93 -9.51 9.55 2.61
N PRO A 94 -8.62 9.09 3.49
CA PRO A 94 -8.74 7.79 4.13
C PRO A 94 -9.95 7.75 5.07
N GLU A 95 -10.91 6.86 4.80
CA GLU A 95 -12.03 6.58 5.71
C GLU A 95 -11.61 5.64 6.85
N PHE A 96 -10.58 4.84 6.62
CA PHE A 96 -9.95 3.95 7.58
C PHE A 96 -8.53 4.42 7.89
N SER A 97 -8.15 4.40 9.17
CA SER A 97 -6.76 4.58 9.57
C SER A 97 -6.41 3.67 10.74
N ALA A 98 -5.23 3.06 10.67
CA ALA A 98 -4.67 2.19 11.69
C ALA A 98 -3.27 2.68 12.08
N TRP A 99 -3.15 3.96 12.39
CA TRP A 99 -1.89 4.56 12.80
C TRP A 99 -1.37 3.87 14.08
N GLY A 100 -0.11 3.46 14.06
CA GLY A 100 0.56 2.94 15.25
C GLY A 100 0.68 4.00 16.34
N THR A 101 0.77 3.57 17.60
CA THR A 101 1.06 4.46 18.73
C THR A 101 2.54 4.86 18.70
N GLY A 102 2.88 5.86 17.90
CA GLY A 102 4.20 6.48 17.78
C GLY A 102 4.06 7.88 17.20
N PRO A 103 5.09 8.74 17.24
CA PRO A 103 5.02 10.02 16.56
C PRO A 103 4.76 9.77 15.07
N VAL A 104 3.61 10.25 14.57
CA VAL A 104 3.31 10.31 13.14
C VAL A 104 4.31 11.29 12.53
N ASN A 105 5.45 10.78 12.10
CA ASN A 105 6.48 11.57 11.47
C ASN A 105 6.06 11.77 10.01
N ASN A 106 5.52 12.95 9.71
CA ASN A 106 5.23 13.47 8.37
C ASN A 106 6.53 13.67 7.58
N GLN A 107 7.23 12.60 7.23
CA GLN A 107 8.43 12.68 6.38
C GLN A 107 8.06 12.75 4.91
#